data_AF-A0A813IU13-F1
#
_entry.id   AF-A0A813IU13-F1
#
_cell.length_a   1.000
_cell.length_b   1.000
_cell.length_c   1.000
_cell.angle_alpha   90.00
_cell.angle_beta   90.00
_cell.angle_gamma   90.00
#
_symmetry.space_group_name_H-M   'P 1'
#
loop_
_entity.id
_entity.type
_entity.pdbx_description
1 polymer ?
#
loop_
_entity_poly.entity_id
_entity_poly.type
_entity_poly.pdbx_seq_one_letter_code
_entity_poly.pdbx_strand_id
1 'polypeptide(L)'
;VFGVAKTSGASSSDFSRRINSFLAQRKNVRYLRHAAAEYRGLRLFGSPMTVSRLESEGKRFYSRAFERPTELRKRFWADLPQELDVLMTHCPPQGQLCGAVGDPLLAARLREMSRPPRFHVFGHDHDFPGAASDGRTTFLNVAQEELLRADPRGGGCALTFDVEARDLPIDSDDEEVAPGHR
;
A
#
# COMPACT_ATOMS: atom_id res chain seq x y z
N VAL A 1 -1.29 8.08 7.17
CA VAL A 1 -0.13 8.97 6.86
C VAL A 1 1.06 8.09 6.52
N PHE A 2 1.48 8.06 5.25
CA PHE A 2 2.79 7.53 4.87
C PHE A 2 3.83 8.62 5.13
N GLY A 3 4.83 8.32 5.97
CA GLY A 3 5.95 9.20 6.22
C GLY A 3 7.25 8.46 5.94
N VAL A 4 7.97 8.87 4.90
CA VAL A 4 9.38 8.51 4.75
C VAL A 4 10.19 9.55 5.53
N ALA A 5 10.72 9.17 6.68
CA ALA A 5 11.74 9.99 7.32
C ALA A 5 13.03 9.88 6.51
N LYS A 6 13.45 11.00 5.89
CA LYS A 6 14.84 11.17 5.45
C LYS A 6 15.72 11.05 6.71
N THR A 7 16.37 9.91 6.89
CA THR A 7 17.33 9.69 7.96
C THR A 7 18.74 9.98 7.43
N SER A 8 19.00 11.23 7.07
CA SER A 8 20.39 11.69 6.96
C SER A 8 20.88 11.96 8.39
N GLY A 9 21.39 10.92 9.06
CA GLY A 9 22.16 11.03 10.30
C GLY A 9 21.48 10.67 11.63
N ALA A 10 20.19 10.32 11.65
CA ALA A 10 19.51 9.89 12.88
C ALA A 10 19.68 8.37 13.11
N SER A 11 20.14 7.96 14.31
CA SER A 11 20.16 6.54 14.69
C SER A 11 18.74 5.98 14.74
N SER A 12 18.55 4.66 14.59
CA SER A 12 17.22 4.04 14.63
C SER A 12 16.44 4.38 15.91
N SER A 13 17.16 4.58 17.02
CA SER A 13 16.61 5.00 18.32
C SER A 13 15.99 6.40 18.29
N ASP A 14 16.55 7.32 17.50
CA ASP A 14 16.09 8.71 17.43
C ASP A 14 14.83 8.84 16.57
N PHE A 15 14.76 8.09 15.45
CA PHE A 15 13.53 7.96 14.67
C PHE A 15 12.39 7.36 15.49
N SER A 16 12.65 6.25 16.19
CA SER A 16 11.65 5.59 17.05
C SER A 16 11.13 6.53 18.14
N ARG A 17 12.00 7.34 18.76
CA ARG A 17 11.58 8.32 19.75
C ARG A 17 10.67 9.40 19.14
N ARG A 18 11.05 9.95 17.99
CA ARG A 18 10.28 11.00 17.29
C ARG A 18 8.92 10.51 16.82
N ILE A 19 8.84 9.32 16.21
CA ILE A 19 7.55 8.77 15.76
C ILE A 19 6.66 8.43 16.95
N ASN A 20 7.20 7.86 18.03
CA ASN A 20 6.42 7.55 19.23
C ASN A 20 5.88 8.82 19.89
N SER A 21 6.70 9.87 19.99
CA SER A 21 6.24 11.18 20.49
C SER A 21 5.14 11.79 19.61
N PHE A 22 5.26 11.68 18.29
CA PHE A 22 4.25 12.17 17.35
C PHE A 22 2.92 11.40 17.47
N LEU A 23 2.99 10.07 17.59
CA LEU A 23 1.83 9.19 17.72
C LEU A 23 1.16 9.30 19.09
N ALA A 24 1.92 9.51 20.17
CA ALA A 24 1.37 9.73 21.51
C ALA A 24 0.43 10.94 21.57
N GLN A 25 0.67 11.95 20.72
CA GLN A 25 -0.15 13.15 20.61
C GLN A 25 -1.35 13.00 19.65
N ARG A 26 -1.45 11.89 18.90
CA ARG A 26 -2.44 11.70 17.82
C ARG A 26 -3.12 10.34 17.92
N LYS A 27 -4.26 10.32 18.64
CA LYS A 27 -5.06 9.11 18.86
C LYS A 27 -5.75 8.58 17.59
N ASN A 28 -5.85 9.39 16.54
CA ASN A 28 -6.49 9.04 15.27
C ASN A 28 -5.51 8.51 14.20
N VAL A 29 -4.25 8.25 14.55
CA VAL A 29 -3.24 7.76 13.62
C VAL A 29 -2.69 6.42 14.12
N ARG A 30 -2.75 5.41 13.26
CA ARG A 30 -2.04 4.14 13.47
C ARG A 30 -0.93 4.01 12.43
N TYR A 31 0.29 3.81 12.91
CA TYR A 31 1.46 3.56 12.08
C TYR A 31 1.62 2.06 11.82
N LEU A 32 1.70 1.66 10.55
CA LEU A 32 1.91 0.27 10.15
C LEU A 32 3.33 0.12 9.59
N ARG A 33 4.06 -0.86 10.13
CA ARG A 33 5.41 -1.22 9.68
C ARG A 33 5.52 -2.72 9.56
N HIS A 34 5.08 -3.22 8.41
CA HIS A 34 4.89 -4.65 8.16
C HIS A 34 3.96 -5.26 9.22
N ALA A 35 2.74 -4.71 9.30
CA ALA A 35 1.78 -5.04 10.34
C ALA A 35 0.34 -4.98 9.81
N ALA A 36 -0.52 -5.82 10.41
CA ALA A 36 -1.95 -5.83 10.17
C ALA A 36 -2.69 -4.80 11.02
N ALA A 37 -3.86 -4.39 10.54
CA ALA A 37 -4.82 -3.58 11.27
C ALA A 37 -6.23 -3.92 10.84
N GLU A 38 -7.19 -3.70 11.75
CA GLU A 38 -8.60 -3.74 11.43
C GLU A 38 -9.22 -2.36 11.66
N TYR A 39 -10.11 -1.94 10.78
CA TYR A 39 -10.88 -0.71 10.94
C TYR A 39 -12.27 -0.88 10.33
N ARG A 40 -13.33 -0.79 11.15
CA ARG A 40 -14.72 -0.97 10.71
C ARG A 40 -14.95 -2.27 9.91
N GLY A 41 -14.37 -3.38 10.38
CA GLY A 41 -14.45 -4.69 9.72
C GLY A 41 -13.51 -4.87 8.52
N LEU A 42 -12.79 -3.83 8.08
CA LEU A 42 -11.82 -3.94 7.00
C LEU A 42 -10.49 -4.51 7.50
N ARG A 43 -10.00 -5.56 6.83
CA ARG A 43 -8.68 -6.16 7.03
C ARG A 43 -7.63 -5.41 6.23
N LEU A 44 -6.75 -4.71 6.94
CA LEU A 44 -5.71 -3.88 6.38
C LEU A 44 -4.34 -4.48 6.67
N PHE A 45 -3.39 -4.32 5.74
CA PHE A 45 -1.98 -4.61 6.00
C PHE A 45 -1.10 -3.51 5.42
N GLY A 46 -0.09 -3.08 6.17
CA GLY A 46 0.83 -2.01 5.74
C GLY A 46 2.29 -2.42 5.82
N SER A 47 3.04 -2.31 4.72
CA SER A 47 4.48 -2.61 4.67
C SER A 47 5.28 -1.54 3.93
N PRO A 48 6.25 -0.87 4.57
CA PRO A 48 7.04 0.19 3.91
C PRO A 48 8.20 -0.34 3.07
N MET A 49 8.39 -1.66 2.99
CA MET A 49 9.58 -2.26 2.37
C MET A 49 9.65 -1.93 0.87
N THR A 50 10.89 -1.74 0.38
CA THR A 50 11.18 -1.50 -1.04
C THR A 50 12.42 -2.29 -1.48
N VAL A 51 12.59 -2.42 -2.79
CA VAL A 51 13.72 -3.11 -3.42
C VAL A 51 15.04 -2.44 -2.99
N SER A 52 16.08 -3.26 -2.78
CA SER A 52 17.41 -2.73 -2.49
C SER A 52 18.02 -2.14 -3.75
N ARG A 53 18.37 -0.85 -3.71
CA ARG A 53 19.07 -0.18 -4.81
C ARG A 53 20.50 -0.66 -4.99
N LEU A 54 21.08 -1.24 -3.95
CA LEU A 54 22.36 -1.92 -4.05
C LEU A 54 22.25 -3.15 -4.96
N GLU A 55 21.18 -3.94 -4.80
CA GLU A 55 20.93 -5.12 -5.63
C GLU A 55 20.44 -4.75 -7.04
N SER A 56 19.54 -3.76 -7.15
CA SER A 56 18.93 -3.42 -8.45
C SER A 56 19.76 -2.47 -9.31
N GLU A 57 20.58 -1.60 -8.70
CA GLU A 57 21.28 -0.51 -9.41
C GLU A 57 22.76 -0.40 -9.04
N GLY A 58 23.29 -1.23 -8.12
CA GLY A 58 24.66 -1.09 -7.61
C GLY A 58 24.91 0.19 -6.79
N LYS A 59 23.86 0.95 -6.46
CA LYS A 59 23.97 2.25 -5.78
C LYS A 59 23.92 2.09 -4.28
N ARG A 60 24.91 2.66 -3.57
CA ARG A 60 25.04 2.57 -2.10
C ARG A 60 24.39 3.72 -1.32
N PHE A 61 24.06 4.84 -1.95
CA PHE A 61 23.95 6.13 -1.24
C PHE A 61 22.66 6.92 -1.49
N TYR A 62 21.49 6.34 -1.18
CA TYR A 62 20.29 7.14 -0.90
C TYR A 62 19.42 6.38 0.14
N SER A 63 19.25 6.96 1.34
CA SER A 63 18.29 6.57 2.40
C SER A 63 17.82 5.09 2.45
N ARG A 64 18.53 4.24 3.22
CA ARG A 64 18.23 2.81 3.45
C ARG A 64 17.05 2.51 4.40
N ALA A 65 16.15 3.46 4.65
CA ALA A 65 15.15 3.32 5.74
C ALA A 65 14.34 2.00 5.63
N PHE A 66 13.87 1.67 4.42
CA PHE A 66 13.06 0.47 4.17
C PHE A 66 13.51 -0.36 2.96
N GLU A 67 14.66 -0.04 2.37
CA GLU A 67 15.29 -0.93 1.38
C GLU A 67 15.63 -2.27 2.02
N ARG A 68 15.25 -3.38 1.38
CA ARG A 68 15.55 -4.72 1.86
C ARG A 68 16.15 -5.57 0.74
N PRO A 69 17.20 -6.36 1.03
CA PRO A 69 17.73 -7.32 0.10
C PRO A 69 16.68 -8.38 -0.25
N THR A 70 16.86 -9.03 -1.39
CA THR A 70 15.97 -10.05 -1.97
C THR A 70 15.58 -11.10 -0.94
N GLU A 71 16.55 -11.63 -0.19
CA GLU A 71 16.29 -12.67 0.80
C GLU A 71 15.38 -12.23 1.96
N LEU A 72 15.45 -10.97 2.39
CA LEU A 72 14.54 -10.46 3.41
C LEU A 72 13.15 -10.17 2.82
N ARG A 73 13.08 -9.65 1.60
CA ARG A 73 11.80 -9.39 0.92
C ARG A 73 11.00 -10.66 0.68
N LYS A 74 11.66 -11.78 0.31
CA LYS A 74 11.01 -13.10 0.22
C LYS A 74 10.27 -13.46 1.51
N ARG A 75 10.92 -13.26 2.67
CA ARG A 75 10.32 -13.55 3.99
C ARG A 75 9.15 -12.62 4.29
N PHE A 76 9.35 -11.30 4.14
CA PHE A 76 8.29 -10.32 4.35
C PHE A 76 7.05 -10.59 3.48
N TRP A 77 7.25 -10.94 2.20
CA TRP A 77 6.11 -11.19 1.31
C TRP A 77 5.47 -12.55 1.55
N ALA A 78 6.21 -13.56 2.00
CA ALA A 78 5.64 -14.82 2.47
C ALA A 78 4.68 -14.60 3.66
N ASP A 79 5.01 -13.68 4.56
CA ASP A 79 4.22 -13.37 5.77
C ASP A 79 2.94 -12.55 5.49
N LEU A 80 2.67 -12.16 4.23
CA LEU A 80 1.44 -11.43 3.90
C LEU A 80 0.20 -12.29 4.18
N PRO A 81 -0.76 -11.79 4.98
CA PRO A 81 -2.03 -12.47 5.23
C PRO A 81 -2.86 -12.62 3.95
N GLN A 82 -3.67 -13.67 3.90
CA GLN A 82 -4.69 -13.84 2.86
C GLN A 82 -5.90 -12.90 3.13
N GLU A 83 -6.75 -12.74 2.13
CA GLU A 83 -8.09 -12.14 2.25
C GLU A 83 -8.13 -10.68 2.70
N LEU A 84 -7.03 -9.95 2.52
CA LEU A 84 -7.00 -8.52 2.82
C LEU A 84 -8.06 -7.77 2.01
N ASP A 85 -8.66 -6.75 2.64
CA ASP A 85 -9.47 -5.77 1.94
C ASP A 85 -8.55 -4.73 1.30
N VAL A 86 -7.57 -4.23 2.07
CA VAL A 86 -6.58 -3.26 1.59
C VAL A 86 -5.16 -3.65 2.00
N LEU A 87 -4.31 -3.88 1.00
CA LEU A 87 -2.87 -3.93 1.15
C LEU A 87 -2.29 -2.54 0.85
N MET A 88 -1.43 -2.04 1.71
CA MET A 88 -0.67 -0.82 1.46
C MET A 88 0.83 -1.10 1.47
N THR A 89 1.52 -0.77 0.39
CA THR A 89 2.98 -0.87 0.31
C THR A 89 3.61 0.44 -0.13
N HIS A 90 4.89 0.65 0.23
CA HIS A 90 5.62 1.76 -0.38
C HIS A 90 5.97 1.44 -1.84
N CYS A 91 6.59 0.28 -2.06
CA CYS A 91 6.99 -0.19 -3.38
C CYS A 91 5.79 -0.80 -4.14
N PRO A 92 5.59 -0.45 -5.42
CA PRO A 92 4.61 -1.12 -6.29
C PRO A 92 5.01 -2.58 -6.56
N PRO A 93 4.05 -3.47 -6.85
CA PRO A 93 4.36 -4.76 -7.46
C PRO A 93 4.77 -4.53 -8.92
N GLN A 94 5.81 -5.22 -9.38
CA GLN A 94 6.28 -5.06 -10.75
C GLN A 94 5.18 -5.35 -11.79
N GLY A 95 5.03 -4.46 -12.77
CA GLY A 95 4.05 -4.58 -13.85
C GLY A 95 2.67 -3.98 -13.54
N GLN A 96 2.46 -3.40 -12.35
CA GLN A 96 1.22 -2.71 -11.99
C GLN A 96 1.51 -1.23 -11.73
N LEU A 97 1.11 -0.36 -12.67
CA LEU A 97 1.24 1.10 -12.55
C LEU A 97 2.66 1.54 -12.10
N CYS A 98 3.68 0.92 -12.69
CA CYS A 98 5.08 1.11 -12.34
C CYS A 98 6.00 0.63 -13.46
N GLY A 99 7.15 1.31 -13.63
CA GLY A 99 8.29 0.89 -14.44
C GLY A 99 9.26 -0.03 -13.68
N ALA A 100 10.56 0.26 -13.76
CA ALA A 100 11.63 -0.60 -13.25
C ALA A 100 11.79 -0.63 -11.71
N VAL A 101 11.09 0.24 -10.98
CA VAL A 101 11.21 0.35 -9.51
C VAL A 101 10.32 -0.64 -8.75
N GLY A 102 9.49 -1.40 -9.46
CA GLY A 102 8.55 -2.35 -8.87
C GLY A 102 9.22 -3.62 -8.35
N ASP A 103 8.62 -4.24 -7.33
CA ASP A 103 9.14 -5.45 -6.73
C ASP A 103 8.58 -6.71 -7.43
N PRO A 104 9.44 -7.52 -8.12
CA PRO A 104 9.02 -8.78 -8.74
C PRO A 104 8.49 -9.82 -7.74
N LEU A 105 9.03 -9.84 -6.51
CA LEU A 105 8.65 -10.81 -5.49
C LEU A 105 7.26 -10.50 -4.93
N LEU A 106 6.93 -9.21 -4.80
CA LEU A 106 5.59 -8.79 -4.40
C LEU A 106 4.56 -9.15 -5.49
N ALA A 107 4.91 -8.91 -6.76
CA ALA A 107 4.05 -9.30 -7.89
C ALA A 107 3.83 -10.83 -7.95
N ALA A 108 4.88 -11.62 -7.77
CA ALA A 108 4.78 -13.08 -7.72
C ALA A 108 3.90 -13.53 -6.55
N ARG A 109 4.13 -12.99 -5.35
CA ARG A 109 3.34 -13.33 -4.15
C ARG A 109 1.85 -13.05 -4.37
N LEU A 110 1.49 -11.88 -4.90
CA LEU A 110 0.09 -11.52 -5.15
C LEU A 110 -0.57 -12.46 -6.16
N ARG A 111 0.16 -12.87 -7.21
CA ARG A 111 -0.32 -13.83 -8.21
C ARG A 111 -0.62 -15.20 -7.61
N GLU A 112 0.24 -15.66 -6.70
CA GLU A 112 0.16 -16.95 -6.01
C GLU A 112 -0.90 -17.00 -4.91
N MET A 113 -1.39 -15.84 -4.43
CA MET A 113 -2.45 -15.81 -3.43
C MET A 113 -3.75 -16.38 -3.99
N SER A 114 -4.39 -17.29 -3.25
CA SER A 114 -5.73 -17.77 -3.56
C SER A 114 -6.76 -16.64 -3.43
N ARG A 115 -6.66 -15.85 -2.36
CA ARG A 115 -7.50 -14.68 -2.09
C ARG A 115 -6.62 -13.43 -1.92
N PRO A 116 -6.15 -12.82 -3.04
CA PRO A 116 -5.32 -11.61 -3.00
C PRO A 116 -6.11 -10.42 -2.42
N PRO A 117 -5.43 -9.33 -2.02
CA PRO A 117 -6.10 -8.11 -1.55
C PRO A 117 -7.13 -7.59 -2.55
N ARG A 118 -8.26 -7.02 -2.08
CA ARG A 118 -9.21 -6.35 -3.01
C ARG A 118 -8.59 -5.08 -3.59
N PHE A 119 -7.91 -4.31 -2.73
CA PHE A 119 -7.20 -3.10 -3.10
C PHE A 119 -5.73 -3.18 -2.71
N HIS A 120 -4.85 -2.79 -3.63
CA HIS A 120 -3.43 -2.63 -3.36
C HIS A 120 -3.02 -1.19 -3.63
N VAL A 121 -2.84 -0.43 -2.56
CA VAL A 121 -2.46 0.99 -2.59
C VAL A 121 -0.97 1.14 -2.40
N PHE A 122 -0.32 1.86 -3.32
CA PHE A 122 1.11 2.12 -3.25
C PHE A 122 1.47 3.47 -3.86
N GLY A 123 2.75 3.81 -3.83
CA GLY A 123 3.28 5.01 -4.49
C GLY A 123 4.65 4.69 -5.07
N HIS A 124 5.64 5.51 -4.72
CA HIS A 124 7.05 5.34 -5.05
C HIS A 124 7.43 5.58 -6.51
N ASP A 125 6.66 5.07 -7.47
CA ASP A 125 6.83 5.40 -8.87
C ASP A 125 5.94 6.60 -9.23
N HIS A 126 6.58 7.71 -9.59
CA HIS A 126 5.91 8.98 -9.82
C HIS A 126 5.46 9.15 -11.29
N ASP A 127 5.92 8.27 -12.17
CA ASP A 127 5.68 8.37 -13.62
C ASP A 127 4.41 7.62 -14.04
N PHE A 128 3.80 6.86 -13.12
CA PHE A 128 2.63 6.01 -13.38
C PHE A 128 1.49 6.17 -12.35
N PRO A 129 1.09 7.39 -11.94
CA PRO A 129 -0.05 7.56 -11.04
C PRO A 129 -1.35 7.08 -11.70
N GLY A 130 -2.26 6.49 -10.93
CA GLY A 130 -3.57 6.08 -11.44
C GLY A 130 -4.15 4.83 -10.78
N ALA A 131 -5.09 4.21 -11.50
CA ALA A 131 -5.80 3.00 -11.08
C ALA A 131 -5.81 1.96 -12.20
N ALA A 132 -5.64 0.69 -11.84
CA ALA A 132 -5.73 -0.46 -12.73
C ALA A 132 -6.36 -1.65 -12.00
N SER A 133 -6.88 -2.63 -12.74
CA SER A 133 -7.45 -3.85 -12.15
C SER A 133 -7.08 -5.07 -12.99
N ASP A 134 -6.78 -6.18 -12.34
CA ASP A 134 -6.61 -7.50 -12.97
C ASP A 134 -7.85 -8.40 -12.80
N GLY A 135 -8.98 -7.82 -12.37
CA GLY A 135 -10.22 -8.53 -12.05
C GLY A 135 -10.24 -9.18 -10.67
N ARG A 136 -9.10 -9.29 -9.99
CA ARG A 136 -8.99 -9.84 -8.62
C ARG A 136 -8.57 -8.77 -7.60
N THR A 137 -7.67 -7.88 -8.01
CA THR A 137 -7.11 -6.77 -7.23
C THR A 137 -7.24 -5.48 -8.03
N THR A 138 -7.69 -4.41 -7.37
CA THR A 138 -7.57 -3.04 -7.87
C THR A 138 -6.28 -2.42 -7.33
N PHE A 139 -5.38 -2.06 -8.23
CA PHE A 139 -4.09 -1.44 -7.95
C PHE A 139 -4.22 0.07 -8.05
N LEU A 140 -3.70 0.78 -7.05
CA LEU A 140 -3.80 2.24 -6.94
C LEU A 140 -2.41 2.82 -6.69
N ASN A 141 -1.83 3.46 -7.71
CA ASN A 141 -0.63 4.27 -7.53
C ASN A 141 -1.03 5.70 -7.18
N VAL A 142 -0.86 6.06 -5.91
CA VAL A 142 -1.25 7.37 -5.35
C VAL A 142 -0.07 8.34 -5.19
N ALA A 143 1.00 8.16 -5.98
CA ALA A 143 2.08 9.15 -6.06
C ALA A 143 1.54 10.49 -6.61
N GLN A 144 1.72 11.58 -5.86
CA GLN A 144 1.11 12.88 -6.18
C GLN A 144 2.06 13.87 -6.87
N GLU A 145 3.33 13.55 -7.04
CA GLU A 145 4.36 14.49 -7.53
C GLU A 145 3.99 15.09 -8.88
N GLU A 146 3.51 14.29 -9.82
CA GLU A 146 3.16 14.79 -11.16
C GLU A 146 1.95 15.74 -11.13
N LEU A 147 0.98 15.45 -10.27
CA LEU A 147 -0.15 16.35 -10.04
C LEU A 147 0.30 17.67 -9.39
N LEU A 148 1.19 17.60 -8.40
CA LEU A 148 1.76 18.78 -7.75
C LEU A 148 2.60 19.63 -8.73
N ARG A 149 3.22 18.99 -9.74
CA ARG A 149 3.92 19.71 -10.82
C ARG A 149 2.97 20.38 -11.79
N ALA A 150 1.87 19.71 -12.13
CA ALA A 150 0.86 20.24 -13.05
C ALA A 150 0.11 21.44 -12.46
N ASP A 151 -0.19 21.41 -11.15
CA ASP A 151 -0.75 22.56 -10.44
C ASP A 151 -0.04 22.81 -9.09
N PRO A 152 1.06 23.58 -9.09
CA PRO A 152 1.82 23.90 -7.89
C PRO A 152 1.03 24.70 -6.84
N ARG A 153 -0.11 25.29 -7.23
CA ARG A 153 -0.97 26.10 -6.35
C ARG A 153 -2.18 25.31 -5.84
N GLY A 154 -2.59 24.27 -6.56
CA GLY A 154 -3.76 23.43 -6.27
C GLY A 154 -3.57 22.43 -5.12
N GLY A 155 -2.33 22.20 -4.69
CA GLY A 155 -2.02 21.21 -3.66
C GLY A 155 -2.24 19.77 -4.16
N GLY A 156 -2.18 18.79 -3.24
CA GLY A 156 -2.39 17.38 -3.59
C GLY A 156 -3.87 17.04 -3.76
N CYS A 157 -4.21 16.18 -4.73
CA CYS A 157 -5.56 15.63 -4.90
C CYS A 157 -5.63 14.21 -4.31
N ALA A 158 -6.58 13.99 -3.40
CA ALA A 158 -6.83 12.67 -2.87
C ALA A 158 -7.60 11.82 -3.89
N LEU A 159 -7.15 10.60 -4.12
CA LEU A 159 -7.96 9.58 -4.79
C LEU A 159 -8.95 9.00 -3.76
N THR A 160 -10.24 9.14 -4.03
CA THR A 160 -11.32 8.55 -3.21
C THR A 160 -11.88 7.32 -3.91
N PHE A 161 -12.07 6.23 -3.16
CA PHE A 161 -12.65 4.99 -3.65
C PHE A 161 -13.44 4.30 -2.54
N ASP A 162 -14.51 3.62 -2.92
CA ASP A 162 -15.37 2.90 -2.00
C ASP A 162 -14.81 1.50 -1.74
N VAL A 163 -14.80 1.10 -0.47
CA VAL A 163 -14.33 -0.21 -0.03
C VAL A 163 -15.38 -0.82 0.88
N GLU A 164 -15.90 -1.96 0.45
CA GLU A 164 -16.75 -2.81 1.26
C GLU A 164 -15.89 -3.89 1.94
N ALA A 165 -16.26 -4.32 3.14
CA ALA A 165 -15.58 -5.47 3.74
C ALA A 165 -15.97 -6.74 2.97
N ARG A 166 -15.00 -7.61 2.71
CA ARG A 166 -15.18 -8.83 1.91
C ARG A 166 -16.28 -9.76 2.44
N ASP A 167 -16.52 -9.74 3.74
CA ASP A 167 -17.45 -10.65 4.43
C ASP A 167 -18.61 -9.88 5.09
N LEU A 168 -19.03 -8.73 4.51
CA LEU A 168 -20.27 -8.10 4.95
C LEU A 168 -21.43 -9.11 4.81
N PRO A 169 -22.30 -9.25 5.82
CA PRO A 169 -23.56 -9.95 5.65
C PRO A 169 -24.27 -9.35 4.43
N ILE A 170 -24.66 -10.19 3.48
CA ILE A 170 -25.57 -9.77 2.42
C ILE A 170 -26.86 -9.41 3.15
N ASP A 171 -27.22 -8.12 3.21
CA ASP A 171 -28.56 -7.73 3.62
C ASP A 171 -29.51 -8.39 2.62
N SER A 172 -30.29 -9.36 3.08
CA SER A 172 -31.22 -10.15 2.28
C SER A 172 -32.49 -9.38 1.92
N ASP A 173 -32.43 -8.04 1.85
CA ASP A 173 -33.60 -7.16 1.70
C ASP A 173 -33.92 -6.78 0.25
N ASP A 174 -33.27 -7.42 -0.72
CA ASP A 174 -33.79 -7.46 -2.09
C ASP A 174 -34.78 -8.63 -2.22
N GLU A 175 -35.93 -8.53 -1.56
CA GLU A 175 -37.11 -9.30 -1.97
C GLU A 175 -37.48 -8.88 -3.40
N GLU A 176 -37.22 -9.80 -4.31
CA GLU A 176 -37.68 -9.80 -5.69
C GLU A 176 -39.19 -9.53 -5.73
N VAL A 177 -39.59 -8.28 -6.01
CA VAL A 177 -40.98 -7.93 -6.28
C VAL A 177 -41.38 -8.63 -7.57
N ALA A 178 -41.97 -9.82 -7.42
CA ALA A 178 -42.51 -10.59 -8.52
C ALA A 178 -43.50 -9.72 -9.34
N PRO A 179 -43.44 -9.75 -10.68
CA PRO A 179 -44.36 -8.96 -11.51
C PRO A 179 -45.78 -9.54 -11.37
N GLY A 180 -46.61 -8.81 -10.63
CA GLY A 180 -48.05 -9.08 -10.52
C GLY A 180 -48.70 -9.00 -11.90
N HIS A 181 -49.37 -10.09 -12.27
CA HIS A 181 -50.20 -10.16 -13.47
C HIS A 181 -51.34 -9.13 -13.37
N ARG A 182 -51.52 -8.34 -14.42
CA ARG A 182 -52.78 -7.68 -14.77
C ARG A 182 -53.30 -8.25 -16.07
#